data_AF-A0AA44S5Q7-F1
#
_entry.id   AF-A0AA44S5Q7-F1
#
_cell.length_a   1.000
_cell.length_b   1.000
_cell.length_c   1.000
_cell.angle_alpha   90.00
_cell.angle_beta   90.00
_cell.angle_gamma   90.00
#
_symmetry.space_group_name_H-M   'P 1'
#
loop_
_entity.id
_entity.type
_entity.pdbx_description
1 polymer ?
#
loop_
_entity_poly.entity_id
_entity_poly.type
_entity_poly.pdbx_seq_one_letter_code
_entity_poly.pdbx_strand_id
1 'polypeptide(L)'
;VGVDLKGTTIHMKVVEKNEPEKEKYVSPRNIVAKKKATITRMFVQKGQPMAAIHDHVEKGQLLVSGLIGSEDHQQEVASKAEIYGETWYRSEVTVPLETLFNVYTGKVR
;
A
#
# COMPACT_ATOMS: atom_id res chain seq x y z
N VAL A 1 -8.67 -32.75 -18.91
CA VAL A 1 -9.53 -33.92 -19.17
C VAL A 1 -8.72 -35.15 -18.82
N GLY A 2 -9.16 -35.93 -17.82
CA GLY A 2 -8.55 -37.21 -17.48
C GLY A 2 -9.55 -38.32 -17.82
N VAL A 3 -9.11 -39.35 -18.54
CA VAL A 3 -9.93 -40.50 -18.89
C VAL A 3 -9.40 -41.69 -18.11
N ASP A 4 -10.25 -42.32 -17.30
CA ASP A 4 -9.91 -43.55 -16.59
C ASP A 4 -10.79 -44.68 -17.12
N LEU A 5 -10.17 -45.78 -17.55
CA LEU A 5 -10.80 -46.80 -18.37
C LEU A 5 -10.89 -48.11 -17.57
N LYS A 6 -12.12 -48.50 -17.19
CA LYS A 6 -12.41 -49.83 -16.63
C LYS A 6 -13.26 -50.63 -17.61
N GLY A 7 -12.60 -51.46 -18.42
CA GLY A 7 -13.26 -52.32 -19.42
C GLY A 7 -13.85 -51.53 -20.59
N THR A 8 -15.10 -51.81 -20.97
CA THR A 8 -15.79 -51.20 -22.14
C THR A 8 -16.55 -49.90 -21.81
N THR A 9 -16.55 -49.46 -20.55
CA THR A 9 -17.33 -48.30 -20.11
C THR A 9 -16.42 -47.11 -19.81
N ILE A 10 -16.55 -46.05 -20.61
CA ILE A 10 -15.75 -44.81 -20.47
C ILE A 10 -16.47 -43.86 -19.53
N HIS A 11 -15.89 -43.63 -18.33
CA HIS A 11 -16.35 -42.58 -17.44
C HIS A 11 -15.59 -41.29 -17.72
N MET A 12 -16.24 -40.32 -18.36
CA MET A 12 -15.65 -39.04 -18.69
C MET A 12 -16.04 -38.00 -17.64
N LYS A 13 -15.08 -37.58 -16.81
CA LYS A 13 -15.31 -36.52 -15.81
C LYS A 13 -14.90 -35.18 -16.42
N VAL A 14 -15.89 -34.47 -16.96
CA VAL A 14 -15.73 -33.08 -17.41
C VAL A 14 -15.80 -32.20 -16.18
N VAL A 15 -14.64 -31.68 -15.76
CA VAL A 15 -14.57 -30.57 -14.81
C VAL A 15 -14.56 -29.28 -15.61
N GLU A 16 -15.55 -28.42 -15.39
CA GLU A 16 -15.58 -27.09 -15.99
C GLU A 16 -14.32 -26.31 -15.59
N LYS A 17 -13.68 -25.67 -16.56
CA LYS A 17 -12.62 -24.71 -16.27
C LYS A 17 -13.30 -23.48 -15.69
N ASN A 18 -13.14 -23.27 -14.39
CA ASN A 18 -13.48 -22.00 -13.77
C ASN A 18 -12.50 -20.95 -14.34
N GLU A 19 -12.97 -20.12 -15.28
CA GLU A 19 -12.21 -18.94 -15.69
C GLU A 19 -12.10 -18.02 -14.47
N PRO A 20 -10.89 -17.56 -14.10
CA PRO A 20 -10.75 -16.59 -13.03
C PRO A 20 -11.55 -15.33 -13.40
N GLU A 21 -12.23 -14.74 -12.41
CA GLU A 21 -13.00 -13.50 -12.62
C GLU A 21 -12.13 -12.47 -13.33
N LYS A 22 -12.64 -11.91 -14.44
CA LYS A 22 -11.93 -10.91 -15.23
C LYS A 22 -11.58 -9.73 -14.31
N GLU A 23 -10.29 -9.42 -14.21
CA GLU A 23 -9.82 -8.30 -13.41
C GLU A 23 -10.57 -7.03 -13.81
N LYS A 24 -11.13 -6.32 -12.82
CA LYS A 24 -11.85 -5.07 -13.05
C LYS A 24 -10.92 -4.10 -13.76
N TYR A 25 -11.38 -3.49 -14.85
CA TYR A 25 -10.61 -2.45 -15.55
C TYR A 25 -10.35 -1.28 -14.59
N VAL A 26 -9.08 -1.06 -14.29
CA VAL A 26 -8.62 -0.01 -13.39
C VAL A 26 -8.13 1.15 -14.26
N SER A 27 -8.69 2.35 -14.05
CA SER A 27 -8.22 3.57 -14.72
C SER A 27 -6.73 3.83 -14.41
N PRO A 28 -5.97 4.41 -15.38
CA PRO A 28 -4.60 4.84 -15.15
C PRO A 28 -4.50 5.76 -13.93
N ARG A 29 -3.45 5.55 -13.12
CA ARG A 29 -3.27 6.27 -11.86
C ARG A 29 -1.82 6.23 -11.39
N ASN A 30 -1.46 7.21 -10.57
CA ASN A 30 -0.17 7.33 -9.92
C ASN A 30 -0.26 6.90 -8.45
N ILE A 31 0.88 6.56 -7.85
CA ILE A 31 1.00 6.29 -6.41
C ILE A 31 1.75 7.45 -5.77
N VAL A 32 1.14 8.06 -4.75
CA VAL A 32 1.69 9.22 -4.03
C VAL A 32 1.81 8.91 -2.54
N ALA A 33 2.78 9.54 -1.88
CA ALA A 33 3.01 9.43 -0.46
C ALA A 33 1.89 10.13 0.34
N LYS A 34 1.22 9.41 1.24
CA LYS A 34 0.16 10.00 2.08
C LYS A 34 0.69 10.84 3.24
N LYS A 35 1.92 10.58 3.68
CA LYS A 35 2.58 11.20 4.83
C LYS A 35 4.08 11.28 4.54
N LYS A 36 4.78 12.12 5.31
CA LYS A 36 6.24 12.10 5.33
C LYS A 36 6.74 10.75 5.84
N ALA A 37 7.69 10.14 5.15
CA ALA A 37 8.27 8.86 5.55
C ALA A 37 9.64 8.66 4.89
N THR A 38 10.43 7.74 5.42
CA THR A 38 11.62 7.23 4.72
C THR A 38 11.30 5.84 4.16
N ILE A 39 11.51 5.62 2.86
CA ILE A 39 11.19 4.34 2.20
C ILE A 39 12.18 3.28 2.69
N THR A 40 11.68 2.17 3.23
CA THR A 40 12.50 1.05 3.69
C THR A 40 12.46 -0.13 2.74
N ARG A 41 11.33 -0.32 2.04
CA ARG A 41 11.16 -1.35 1.01
C ARG A 41 10.24 -0.85 -0.08
N MET A 42 10.56 -1.16 -1.34
CA MET A 42 9.74 -0.81 -2.49
C MET A 42 9.71 -1.99 -3.48
N PHE A 43 8.52 -2.36 -3.92
CA PHE A 43 8.29 -3.34 -4.96
C PHE A 43 7.23 -2.82 -5.95
N VAL A 44 7.62 -2.58 -7.20
CA VAL A 44 6.72 -2.05 -8.23
C VAL A 44 6.30 -3.18 -9.17
N GLN A 45 5.01 -3.49 -9.21
CA GLN A 45 4.43 -4.46 -10.14
C GLN A 45 4.14 -3.83 -11.51
N LYS A 46 3.64 -2.59 -11.51
CA LYS A 46 3.28 -1.84 -12.72
C LYS A 46 3.46 -0.33 -12.49
N GLY A 47 3.98 0.37 -13.48
CA GLY A 47 4.32 1.80 -13.40
C GLY A 47 5.82 2.04 -13.34
N GLN A 48 6.24 3.30 -13.43
CA GLN A 48 7.64 3.71 -13.39
C GLN A 48 8.00 4.23 -11.98
N PRO A 49 8.99 3.64 -11.29
CA PRO A 49 9.43 4.12 -9.98
C PRO A 49 10.09 5.50 -10.09
N MET A 50 9.71 6.42 -9.22
CA MET A 50 10.22 7.80 -9.17
C MET A 50 10.93 8.13 -7.86
N ALA A 51 10.86 7.22 -6.87
CA ALA A 51 11.61 7.27 -5.64
C ALA A 51 12.34 5.94 -5.43
N ALA A 52 13.39 5.95 -4.62
CA ALA A 52 14.22 4.79 -4.33
C ALA A 52 14.11 4.33 -2.87
N ILE A 53 14.64 3.14 -2.59
CA ILE A 53 14.80 2.67 -1.21
C ILE A 53 15.76 3.61 -0.49
N HIS A 54 15.44 3.96 0.75
CA HIS A 54 16.11 4.93 1.61
C HIS A 54 15.86 6.41 1.29
N ASP A 55 15.03 6.72 0.30
CA ASP A 55 14.64 8.10 0.05
C ASP A 55 13.69 8.61 1.13
N HIS A 56 13.91 9.87 1.52
CA HIS A 56 12.96 10.63 2.32
C HIS A 56 11.89 11.21 1.40
N VAL A 57 10.62 10.95 1.72
CA VAL A 57 9.49 11.42 0.94
C VAL A 57 8.55 12.29 1.76
N GLU A 58 7.98 13.31 1.11
CA GLU A 58 7.00 14.21 1.71
C GLU A 58 5.56 13.80 1.39
N LYS A 59 4.60 14.34 2.15
CA LYS A 59 3.18 14.15 1.85
C LYS A 59 2.84 14.74 0.48
N GLY A 60 2.31 13.91 -0.41
CA GLY A 60 1.92 14.27 -1.77
C GLY A 60 2.99 13.95 -2.83
N GLN A 61 4.19 13.54 -2.42
CA GLN A 61 5.25 13.22 -3.37
C GLN A 61 4.90 12.00 -4.22
N LEU A 62 5.21 12.07 -5.51
CA LEU A 62 4.96 10.99 -6.46
C LEU A 62 6.02 9.89 -6.30
N LEU A 63 5.56 8.67 -6.02
CA LEU A 63 6.41 7.50 -5.75
C LEU A 63 6.50 6.60 -6.99
N VAL A 64 5.36 6.40 -7.67
CA VAL A 64 5.27 5.60 -8.89
C VAL A 64 4.38 6.32 -9.88
N SER A 65 4.90 6.54 -11.08
CA SER A 65 4.17 7.10 -12.22
C SER A 65 3.42 6.02 -12.97
N GLY A 66 2.18 6.32 -13.35
CA GLY A 66 1.37 5.53 -14.27
C GLY A 66 1.75 5.74 -15.73
N LEU A 67 2.71 6.63 -16.03
CA LEU A 67 3.29 6.78 -17.36
C LEU A 67 4.52 5.89 -17.44
N ILE A 68 4.49 4.89 -18.33
CA ILE A 68 5.62 4.00 -18.60
C ILE A 68 6.07 4.18 -20.06
N GLY A 69 7.38 4.14 -20.29
CA GLY A 69 7.96 4.20 -21.63
C GLY A 69 9.01 5.28 -21.80
N SER A 70 9.55 5.40 -23.00
CA SER A 70 10.54 6.41 -23.38
C SER A 70 9.85 7.71 -23.81
N GLU A 71 10.60 8.81 -23.92
CA GLU A 71 10.06 10.15 -24.26
C GLU A 71 9.16 10.14 -25.52
N ASP A 72 9.47 9.31 -26.50
CA ASP A 72 8.69 9.21 -27.75
C ASP A 72 7.44 8.33 -27.66
N HIS A 73 7.35 7.43 -26.67
CA HIS A 73 6.27 6.44 -26.54
C HIS A 73 5.91 6.24 -25.07
N GLN A 74 5.03 7.10 -24.56
CA GLN A 74 4.46 6.97 -23.22
C GLN A 74 3.13 6.21 -23.27
N GLN A 75 3.02 5.19 -22.43
CA GLN A 75 1.80 4.44 -22.22
C GLN A 75 1.25 4.71 -20.81
N GLU A 76 -0.04 4.99 -20.72
CA GLU A 76 -0.74 5.14 -19.45
C GLU A 76 -1.15 3.79 -18.88
N VAL A 77 -0.82 3.54 -17.61
CA VAL A 77 -1.15 2.32 -16.88
C VAL A 77 -1.65 2.63 -15.48
N ALA A 78 -2.47 1.72 -14.95
CA ALA A 78 -2.80 1.72 -13.53
C ALA A 78 -1.57 1.27 -12.73
N SER A 79 -0.92 2.21 -12.03
CA SER A 79 0.24 1.90 -11.19
C SER A 79 -0.13 0.94 -10.06
N LYS A 80 0.72 -0.06 -9.83
CA LYS A 80 0.58 -1.04 -8.76
C LYS A 80 1.94 -1.28 -8.12
N ALA A 81 2.06 -0.97 -6.83
CA ALA A 81 3.29 -1.14 -6.07
C ALA A 81 2.99 -1.35 -4.59
N GLU A 82 3.91 -2.03 -3.92
CA GLU A 82 3.98 -2.19 -2.46
C GLU A 82 5.17 -1.39 -1.94
N ILE A 83 4.88 -0.38 -1.10
CA ILE A 83 5.89 0.55 -0.60
C ILE A 83 5.72 0.64 0.91
N TYR A 84 6.79 0.32 1.63
CA TYR A 84 6.88 0.41 3.08
C TYR A 84 7.82 1.56 3.44
N GLY A 85 7.42 2.35 4.42
CA GLY A 85 8.25 3.45 4.92
C GLY A 85 8.03 3.71 6.40
N GLU A 86 9.07 4.23 7.04
CA GLU A 86 9.08 4.60 8.44
C GLU A 86 8.68 6.07 8.59
N THR A 87 7.74 6.34 9.50
CA THR A 87 7.30 7.70 9.84
C THR A 87 7.50 7.96 11.32
N TRP A 88 7.95 9.16 11.66
CA TRP A 88 8.13 9.60 13.04
C TRP A 88 6.96 10.51 13.44
N TYR A 89 6.31 10.19 14.56
CA TYR A 89 5.30 11.04 15.19
C TYR A 89 5.96 11.81 16.33
N ARG A 90 5.76 13.14 16.36
CA ARG A 90 6.14 13.98 17.49
C ARG A 90 4.86 14.40 18.20
N SER A 91 4.72 14.04 19.46
CA SER A 91 3.66 14.54 20.34
C SER A 91 4.23 15.66 21.19
N GLU A 92 3.68 16.86 21.06
CA GLU A 92 3.98 17.98 21.94
C GLU A 92 2.89 18.03 23.02
N VAL A 93 3.30 17.88 24.28
CA VAL A 93 2.40 18.01 25.43
C VAL A 93 2.76 19.31 26.13
N THR A 94 1.82 20.25 26.16
CA THR A 94 1.96 21.49 26.92
C THR A 94 1.43 21.27 28.32
N VAL A 95 2.32 21.25 29.32
CA VAL A 95 1.92 21.19 30.73
C VAL A 95 1.84 22.64 31.27
N PRO A 96 0.69 23.08 31.82
CA PRO A 96 0.58 24.42 32.39
C PRO A 96 1.46 24.54 33.65
N LEU A 97 2.19 25.67 33.77
CA LEU A 97 3.13 25.96 34.85
C LEU A 97 2.45 26.13 36.21
N GLU A 98 1.18 26.53 36.22
CA GLU A 98 0.42 26.77 37.44
C GLU A 98 -0.55 25.61 37.70
N THR A 99 -0.23 24.80 38.70
CA THR A 99 -1.13 23.77 39.24
C THR A 99 -1.64 24.26 40.60
N LEU A 100 -2.95 24.55 40.68
CA LEU A 100 -3.62 24.88 41.94
C LEU A 100 -3.69 23.62 42.81
N PHE A 101 -2.69 23.42 43.66
CA PHE A 101 -2.76 22.42 44.72
C PHE A 101 -3.56 23.00 45.90
N ASN A 102 -4.80 22.54 46.06
CA ASN A 102 -5.55 22.79 47.28
C ASN A 102 -5.01 21.89 48.39
N VAL A 103 -4.21 22.47 49.29
CA VAL A 103 -3.71 21.76 50.47
C VAL A 103 -4.66 22.04 51.64
N TYR A 104 -5.35 21.01 52.12
CA TYR A 104 -6.19 21.12 53.31
C TYR A 104 -5.30 21.24 54.55
N THR A 105 -5.17 22.44 55.11
CA THR A 105 -4.46 22.66 56.37
C THR A 105 -5.34 22.14 57.51
N GLY A 106 -5.13 20.89 57.94
CA GLY A 106 -5.86 20.25 59.03
C GLY A 106 -5.60 20.87 60.39
N LYS A 107 -6.05 22.11 60.63
CA LYS A 107 -6.17 22.67 61.98
C LYS A 107 -7.31 21.97 62.70
N VAL A 108 -6.95 20.96 63.48
CA VAL A 108 -7.82 20.37 64.49
C VAL A 108 -7.73 21.25 65.74
N ARG A 109 -8.89 21.60 66.29
CA ARG A 109 -9.07 22.45 67.48
C ARG A 109 -8.50 21.83 68.75
#